data_AF-A0A8X7CHG7-F1
#
_entry.id   AF-A0A8X7CHG7-F1
#
_cell.length_a   1.000
_cell.length_b   1.000
_cell.length_c   1.000
_cell.angle_alpha   90.00
_cell.angle_beta   90.00
_cell.angle_gamma   90.00
#
_symmetry.space_group_name_H-M   'P 1'
#
loop_
_entity.id
_entity.type
_entity.pdbx_description
1 polymer ?
#
loop_
_entity_poly.entity_id
_entity_poly.type
_entity_poly.pdbx_seq_one_letter_code
_entity_poly.pdbx_strand_id
1 'polypeptide(L)'
;MFTHKAAFICIIIHVLGGVNSQHRFGCEEDYCTRIVGKCPKLKCDNGRLINNATTCGCCDICVEPLKEGDPCKTQIFAAMPKQECGPGLTCDKATKKCTLVNTKCVKDRKKYDSMSWSEEISLKQSRPECDEFGYYISMICLSDLLCYCVDKHGERLFGTQLASEVDATKMNTYCNCSREFKEFPRSVPDGGFLRCLPNGDYDALQCTEEWCYCMKDTNPNTADAVHCNTSLQALSCYDMNIHKGLDSSLRSECWHKRNDLKQVIKKHEQANITVIGVDLPRCDMDGSYAPVQCMRERMCKRPRSDQSN
;
A
#
# COMPACT_ATOMS: atom_id res chain seq x y z
N MET A 1 51.34 -55.34 26.52
CA MET A 1 50.72 -55.08 25.19
C MET A 1 49.34 -54.40 25.32
N PHE A 2 49.18 -53.36 26.15
CA PHE A 2 47.87 -52.71 26.37
C PHE A 2 47.91 -51.18 26.60
N THR A 3 49.08 -50.54 26.47
CA THR A 3 49.28 -49.11 26.75
C THR A 3 48.95 -48.17 25.58
N HIS A 4 48.89 -48.66 24.34
CA HIS A 4 48.61 -47.82 23.16
C HIS A 4 47.11 -47.51 22.92
N LYS A 5 46.17 -48.28 23.49
CA LYS A 5 44.73 -48.02 23.28
C LYS A 5 44.21 -46.82 24.07
N ALA A 6 44.76 -46.54 25.25
CA ALA A 6 44.33 -45.40 26.08
C ALA A 6 44.68 -44.05 25.43
N ALA A 7 45.91 -43.91 24.91
CA ALA A 7 46.36 -42.66 24.28
C ALA A 7 45.51 -42.27 23.05
N PHE A 8 45.12 -43.23 22.22
CA PHE A 8 44.30 -42.96 21.03
C PHE A 8 42.87 -42.53 21.38
N ILE A 9 42.30 -43.07 22.46
CA ILE A 9 40.97 -42.67 22.95
C ILE A 9 41.00 -41.25 23.52
N CYS A 10 42.03 -40.87 24.29
CA CYS A 10 42.17 -39.51 24.80
C CYS A 10 42.34 -38.46 23.68
N ILE A 11 43.06 -38.80 22.59
CA ILE A 11 43.20 -37.91 21.43
C ILE A 11 41.86 -37.74 20.70
N ILE A 12 41.08 -38.81 20.51
CA ILE A 12 39.74 -38.71 19.90
C ILE A 12 38.79 -37.87 20.77
N ILE A 13 38.85 -37.98 22.11
CA ILE A 13 38.05 -37.15 23.02
C ILE A 13 38.45 -35.67 22.94
N HIS A 14 39.75 -35.34 22.78
CA HIS A 14 40.17 -33.96 22.57
C HIS A 14 39.83 -33.39 21.17
N VAL A 15 39.76 -34.22 20.13
CA VAL A 15 39.29 -33.79 18.80
C VAL A 15 37.75 -33.63 18.76
N LEU A 16 37.00 -34.49 19.47
CA LEU A 16 35.53 -34.38 19.56
C LEU A 16 35.05 -33.30 20.55
N GLY A 17 35.90 -32.83 21.46
CA GLY A 17 35.61 -31.66 22.30
C GLY A 17 35.62 -30.32 21.55
N GLY A 18 36.12 -30.28 20.30
CA GLY A 18 36.33 -29.06 19.52
C GLY A 18 35.18 -28.64 18.60
N VAL A 19 34.04 -29.34 18.60
CA VAL A 19 32.93 -29.08 17.66
C VAL A 19 31.59 -28.97 18.39
N ASN A 20 31.48 -28.02 19.32
CA ASN A 20 30.18 -27.57 19.85
C ASN A 20 30.19 -26.10 20.32
N SER A 21 30.86 -25.23 19.57
CA SER A 21 30.61 -23.79 19.58
C SER A 21 29.67 -23.40 18.44
N GLN A 22 28.51 -24.07 18.37
CA GLN A 22 27.34 -23.42 17.77
C GLN A 22 26.98 -22.24 18.67
N HIS A 23 27.53 -21.06 18.37
CA HIS A 23 27.05 -19.82 18.96
C HIS A 23 25.56 -19.69 18.59
N ARG A 24 24.69 -19.99 19.56
CA ARG A 24 23.30 -19.54 19.53
C ARG A 24 23.34 -18.02 19.47
N PHE A 25 23.17 -17.45 18.28
CA PHE A 25 22.87 -16.03 18.07
C PHE A 25 21.43 -15.73 18.47
N GLY A 26 21.04 -16.20 19.65
CA GLY A 26 19.72 -16.08 20.25
C GLY A 26 19.91 -15.55 21.66
N CYS A 27 19.12 -14.56 22.01
CA CYS A 27 19.14 -13.96 23.32
C CYS A 27 18.35 -14.83 24.29
N GLU A 28 18.85 -15.00 25.51
CA GLU A 28 18.08 -15.66 26.58
C GLU A 28 16.91 -14.76 26.99
N GLU A 29 15.79 -15.34 27.45
CA GLU A 29 14.56 -14.58 27.77
C GLU A 29 14.79 -13.49 28.83
N ASP A 30 15.75 -13.70 29.73
CA ASP A 30 16.15 -12.74 30.76
C ASP A 30 17.20 -11.72 30.29
N TYR A 31 17.67 -11.78 29.03
CA TYR A 31 18.79 -10.94 28.56
C TYR A 31 18.51 -9.45 28.78
N CYS A 32 17.29 -9.01 28.50
CA CYS A 32 16.91 -7.61 28.69
C CYS A 32 16.92 -7.18 30.16
N THR A 33 16.52 -8.04 31.10
CA THR A 33 16.54 -7.72 32.54
C THR A 33 17.93 -7.89 33.17
N ARG A 34 18.72 -8.88 32.73
CA ARG A 34 20.04 -9.20 33.28
C ARG A 34 21.18 -8.38 32.69
N ILE A 35 21.15 -8.08 31.39
CA ILE A 35 22.25 -7.41 30.66
C ILE A 35 21.94 -5.93 30.42
N VAL A 36 20.71 -5.61 30.00
CA VAL A 36 20.31 -4.21 29.69
C VAL A 36 19.73 -3.51 30.92
N GLY A 37 18.99 -4.24 31.76
CA GLY A 37 18.41 -3.75 33.00
C GLY A 37 17.28 -2.73 32.77
N LYS A 38 17.65 -1.45 32.62
CA LYS A 38 16.71 -0.34 32.46
C LYS A 38 17.06 0.49 31.23
N CYS A 39 16.11 0.58 30.30
CA CYS A 39 16.26 1.40 29.10
C CYS A 39 16.50 2.89 29.44
N PRO A 40 17.36 3.58 28.65
CA PRO A 40 17.57 5.01 28.81
C PRO A 40 16.28 5.79 28.53
N LYS A 41 16.08 6.93 29.22
CA LYS A 41 15.00 7.85 28.87
C LYS A 41 15.28 8.44 27.49
N LEU A 42 14.41 8.13 26.53
CA LEU A 42 14.52 8.60 25.16
C LEU A 42 13.64 9.84 24.97
N LYS A 43 14.18 10.86 24.28
CA LYS A 43 13.43 12.02 23.79
C LYS A 43 13.49 11.98 22.27
N CYS A 44 12.34 12.07 21.59
CA CYS A 44 12.25 11.84 20.15
C CYS A 44 11.25 12.80 19.50
N ASP A 45 11.39 14.10 19.77
CA ASP A 45 10.41 15.11 19.33
C ASP A 45 10.40 15.31 17.81
N ASN A 46 11.57 15.14 17.17
CA ASN A 46 11.80 15.44 15.74
C ASN A 46 12.37 14.24 14.96
N GLY A 47 12.35 13.03 15.52
CA GLY A 47 12.90 11.82 14.92
C GLY A 47 11.87 10.69 14.85
N ARG A 48 12.20 9.59 14.17
CA ARG A 48 11.35 8.38 14.22
C ARG A 48 11.72 7.51 15.42
N LEU A 49 10.70 7.12 16.19
CA LEU A 49 10.82 6.11 17.22
C LEU A 49 10.76 4.73 16.57
N ILE A 50 11.79 3.90 16.80
CA ILE A 50 11.79 2.49 16.38
C ILE A 50 11.76 1.65 17.65
N ASN A 51 10.65 0.96 17.85
CA ASN A 51 10.41 0.17 19.05
C ASN A 51 11.27 -1.11 19.04
N ASN A 52 11.73 -1.56 20.21
CA ASN A 52 12.46 -2.82 20.38
C ASN A 52 13.63 -3.00 19.37
N ALA A 53 14.44 -1.95 19.18
CA ALA A 53 15.43 -1.85 18.11
C ALA A 53 16.89 -2.06 18.55
N THR A 54 17.15 -2.10 19.86
CA THR A 54 18.47 -2.49 20.39
C THR A 54 18.70 -4.00 20.28
N THR A 55 19.93 -4.45 20.53
CA THR A 55 20.28 -5.88 20.61
C THR A 55 19.27 -6.63 21.48
N CYS A 56 18.75 -7.76 20.96
CA CYS A 56 17.72 -8.58 21.60
C CYS A 56 16.33 -7.93 21.76
N GLY A 57 16.08 -6.79 21.11
CA GLY A 57 14.79 -6.13 21.14
C GLY A 57 14.44 -5.45 22.46
N CYS A 58 15.44 -5.15 23.30
CA CYS A 58 15.20 -4.76 24.70
C CYS A 58 14.72 -3.32 24.91
N CYS A 59 15.08 -2.40 24.02
CA CYS A 59 14.78 -0.97 24.15
C CYS A 59 14.53 -0.32 22.79
N ASP A 60 13.79 0.77 22.82
CA ASP A 60 13.53 1.62 21.66
C ASP A 60 14.72 2.52 21.35
N ILE A 61 14.79 3.00 20.11
CA ILE A 61 15.74 4.03 19.67
C ILE A 61 15.00 5.17 18.97
N CYS A 62 15.57 6.37 19.04
CA CYS A 62 15.18 7.48 18.18
C CYS A 62 16.20 7.60 17.06
N VAL A 63 15.73 7.73 15.82
CA VAL A 63 16.58 8.07 14.68
C VAL A 63 16.26 9.51 14.26
N GLU A 64 17.24 10.40 14.43
CA GLU A 64 17.09 11.82 14.10
C GLU A 64 17.46 12.10 12.63
N PRO A 65 16.69 12.92 11.89
CA PRO A 65 16.97 13.25 10.50
C PRO A 65 18.08 14.30 10.35
N LEU A 66 19.11 13.95 9.59
CA LEU A 66 20.16 14.85 9.09
C LEU A 66 19.66 15.70 7.91
N LYS A 67 20.21 16.90 7.76
CA LYS A 67 19.84 17.89 6.73
C LYS A 67 20.67 17.73 5.44
N GLU A 68 20.26 18.41 4.37
CA GLU A 68 21.05 18.46 3.13
C GLU A 68 22.43 19.08 3.40
N GLY A 69 23.49 18.39 2.98
CA GLY A 69 24.89 18.77 3.20
C GLY A 69 25.53 18.23 4.49
N ASP A 70 24.75 17.69 5.44
CA ASP A 70 25.28 17.12 6.68
C ASP A 70 26.13 15.86 6.41
N PRO A 71 27.19 15.60 7.20
CA PRO A 71 28.04 14.44 7.04
C PRO A 71 27.31 13.15 7.41
N CYS A 72 27.41 12.13 6.57
CA CYS A 72 26.70 10.86 6.72
C CYS A 72 27.64 9.66 6.50
N LYS A 73 27.24 8.49 7.01
CA LYS A 73 28.02 7.25 6.91
C LYS A 73 27.30 6.25 5.99
N THR A 74 28.04 5.69 5.04
CA THR A 74 27.56 4.62 4.14
C THR A 74 28.00 3.22 4.60
N GLN A 75 28.39 3.06 5.86
CA GLN A 75 28.84 1.78 6.42
C GLN A 75 27.65 1.04 7.03
N ILE A 76 27.52 -0.24 6.71
CA ILE A 76 26.55 -1.13 7.35
C ILE A 76 27.12 -1.52 8.71
N PHE A 77 26.38 -1.21 9.78
CA PHE A 77 26.72 -1.62 11.14
C PHE A 77 25.74 -2.69 11.61
N ALA A 78 26.18 -3.57 12.53
CA ALA A 78 25.31 -4.54 13.20
C ALA A 78 24.37 -3.91 14.24
N ALA A 79 24.40 -2.58 14.38
CA ALA A 79 23.54 -1.80 15.26
C ALA A 79 22.82 -0.72 14.43
N MET A 80 21.55 -0.48 14.75
CA MET A 80 20.75 0.55 14.12
C MET A 80 21.37 1.95 14.34
N PRO A 81 21.35 2.84 13.33
CA PRO A 81 21.91 4.18 13.45
C PRO A 81 21.03 5.07 14.35
N LYS A 82 21.65 6.01 15.06
CA LYS A 82 20.92 7.07 15.81
C LYS A 82 20.53 8.26 14.94
N GLN A 83 21.11 8.38 13.75
CA GLN A 83 20.89 9.47 12.81
C GLN A 83 20.98 8.95 11.38
N GLU A 84 20.10 9.44 10.50
CA GLU A 84 20.06 9.09 9.08
C GLU A 84 19.72 10.31 8.23
N CYS A 85 19.95 10.27 6.91
CA CYS A 85 19.55 11.39 6.06
C CYS A 85 18.02 11.54 6.07
N GLY A 86 17.52 12.77 6.27
CA GLY A 86 16.09 13.03 6.40
C GLY A 86 15.25 12.78 5.13
N PRO A 87 13.90 12.91 5.21
CA PRO A 87 12.99 12.50 4.14
C PRO A 87 13.27 13.11 2.76
N GLY A 88 13.58 12.25 1.79
CA GLY A 88 13.97 12.64 0.43
C GLY A 88 15.46 12.98 0.26
N LEU A 89 16.31 12.67 1.25
CA LEU A 89 17.76 12.72 1.19
C LEU A 89 18.37 11.31 1.23
N THR A 90 19.52 11.13 0.60
CA THR A 90 20.34 9.91 0.64
C THR A 90 21.80 10.25 0.93
N CYS A 91 22.54 9.31 1.51
CA CYS A 91 23.95 9.51 1.80
C CYS A 91 24.79 9.27 0.54
N ASP A 92 25.31 10.35 -0.07
CA ASP A 92 26.13 10.24 -1.27
C ASP A 92 27.45 9.49 -0.98
N LYS A 93 27.77 8.52 -1.84
CA LYS A 93 28.87 7.59 -1.61
C LYS A 93 30.24 8.24 -1.78
N ALA A 94 30.37 9.29 -2.59
CA ALA A 94 31.64 9.96 -2.88
C ALA A 94 31.94 11.08 -1.88
N THR A 95 30.97 11.98 -1.66
CA THR A 95 31.10 13.16 -0.81
C THR A 95 30.86 12.87 0.68
N LYS A 96 30.23 11.73 1.02
CA LYS A 96 29.80 11.36 2.39
C LYS A 96 28.91 12.42 3.03
N LYS A 97 28.02 13.02 2.23
CA LYS A 97 27.03 14.01 2.66
C LYS A 97 25.62 13.60 2.26
N CYS A 98 24.63 14.02 3.04
CA CYS A 98 23.23 13.86 2.66
C CYS A 98 22.91 14.77 1.47
N THR A 99 22.43 14.19 0.37
CA THR A 99 22.05 14.88 -0.87
C THR A 99 20.64 14.46 -1.29
N LEU A 100 19.96 15.27 -2.11
CA LEU A 100 18.60 14.96 -2.58
C LEU A 100 18.55 13.65 -3.36
N VAL A 101 17.56 12.80 -3.04
CA VAL A 101 17.27 11.60 -3.81
C VAL A 101 16.84 11.99 -5.23
N ASN A 102 17.38 11.31 -6.24
CA ASN A 102 17.16 11.61 -7.66
C ASN A 102 15.83 11.05 -8.20
N THR A 103 14.72 11.22 -7.47
CA THR A 103 13.38 10.77 -7.84
C THR A 103 12.52 11.89 -8.41
N LYS A 104 11.40 11.54 -9.06
CA LYS A 104 10.45 12.51 -9.61
C LYS A 104 9.79 13.35 -8.52
N CYS A 105 9.29 12.74 -7.43
CA CYS A 105 8.61 13.48 -6.36
C CYS A 105 9.53 14.54 -5.72
N VAL A 106 10.78 14.19 -5.38
CA VAL A 106 11.73 15.13 -4.76
C VAL A 106 12.07 16.30 -5.70
N LYS A 107 12.16 16.07 -7.01
CA LYS A 107 12.32 17.13 -8.03
C LYS A 107 11.09 18.02 -8.13
N ASP A 108 9.90 17.42 -8.21
CA ASP A 108 8.64 18.14 -8.34
C ASP A 108 8.34 18.95 -7.06
N ARG A 109 8.71 18.44 -5.88
CA ARG A 109 8.67 19.17 -4.59
C ARG A 109 9.64 20.36 -4.57
N LYS A 110 10.90 20.16 -4.96
CA LYS A 110 11.89 21.25 -5.05
C LYS A 110 11.48 22.32 -6.06
N LYS A 111 10.91 21.91 -7.20
CA LYS A 111 10.33 22.82 -8.19
C LYS A 111 9.18 23.62 -7.59
N TYR A 112 8.27 22.96 -6.86
CA TYR A 112 7.16 23.62 -6.17
C TYR A 112 7.65 24.66 -5.15
N ASP A 113 8.61 24.28 -4.31
CA ASP A 113 9.17 25.14 -3.26
C ASP A 113 9.97 26.34 -3.84
N SER A 114 10.41 26.25 -5.10
CA SER A 114 11.12 27.33 -5.80
C SER A 114 10.20 28.32 -6.54
N MET A 115 8.89 28.05 -6.60
CA MET A 115 7.92 28.86 -7.33
C MET A 115 7.23 29.88 -6.41
N SER A 116 7.03 31.09 -6.92
CA SER A 116 6.14 32.08 -6.29
C SER A 116 4.72 31.82 -6.77
N TRP A 117 3.86 31.34 -5.87
CA TRP A 117 2.47 30.98 -6.16
C TRP A 117 1.55 32.19 -5.95
N SER A 118 0.72 32.52 -6.96
CA SER A 118 -0.44 33.39 -6.74
C SER A 118 -1.63 32.58 -6.20
N GLU A 119 -2.56 33.23 -5.50
CA GLU A 119 -3.75 32.58 -4.92
C GLU A 119 -4.50 31.68 -5.92
N GLU A 120 -4.70 32.15 -7.16
CA GLU A 120 -5.45 31.40 -8.18
C GLU A 120 -4.72 30.13 -8.66
N ILE A 121 -3.38 30.10 -8.56
CA ILE A 121 -2.57 28.93 -8.94
C ILE A 121 -2.44 27.96 -7.76
N SER A 122 -2.40 28.46 -6.52
CA SER A 122 -2.38 27.65 -5.29
C SER A 122 -3.60 26.70 -5.18
N LEU A 123 -4.75 27.08 -5.73
CA LEU A 123 -5.95 26.22 -5.79
C LEU A 123 -5.83 25.06 -6.80
N LYS A 124 -4.96 25.19 -7.81
CA LYS A 124 -4.80 24.21 -8.92
C LYS A 124 -3.58 23.32 -8.73
N GLN A 125 -2.63 23.72 -7.89
CA GLN A 125 -1.37 23.01 -7.68
C GLN A 125 -1.18 22.66 -6.20
N SER A 126 -1.01 21.37 -5.93
CA SER A 126 -0.62 20.87 -4.61
C SER A 126 0.89 20.79 -4.47
N ARG A 127 1.39 21.01 -3.25
CA ARG A 127 2.77 20.67 -2.90
C ARG A 127 2.89 19.15 -2.83
N PRO A 128 3.73 18.49 -3.64
CA PRO A 128 3.82 17.03 -3.62
C PRO A 128 4.57 16.56 -2.37
N GLU A 129 3.95 15.64 -1.65
CA GLU A 129 4.58 14.95 -0.53
C GLU A 129 5.23 13.64 -0.98
N CYS A 130 6.37 13.34 -0.38
CA CYS A 130 7.21 12.21 -0.75
C CYS A 130 7.51 11.35 0.48
N ASP A 131 7.57 10.04 0.29
CA ASP A 131 7.97 9.08 1.32
C ASP A 131 9.48 9.14 1.65
N GLU A 132 9.93 8.28 2.59
CA GLU A 132 11.33 8.22 3.01
C GLU A 132 12.30 7.86 1.86
N PHE A 133 11.82 7.17 0.83
CA PHE A 133 12.58 6.80 -0.38
C PHE A 133 12.48 7.85 -1.50
N GLY A 134 11.69 8.91 -1.30
CA GLY A 134 11.47 9.97 -2.28
C GLY A 134 10.48 9.62 -3.40
N TYR A 135 9.66 8.58 -3.26
CA TYR A 135 8.50 8.35 -4.14
C TYR A 135 7.31 9.18 -3.66
N TYR A 136 6.27 9.28 -4.50
CA TYR A 136 5.02 9.93 -4.09
C TYR A 136 4.31 9.13 -2.99
N ILE A 137 3.74 9.84 -2.00
CA ILE A 137 2.70 9.26 -1.15
C ILE A 137 1.46 8.91 -1.98
N SER A 138 0.59 8.04 -1.46
CA SER A 138 -0.48 7.41 -2.25
C SER A 138 -1.63 8.34 -2.65
N MET A 139 -1.84 9.45 -1.92
CA MET A 139 -2.91 10.41 -2.16
C MET A 139 -2.38 11.84 -2.22
N ILE A 140 -2.93 12.66 -3.13
CA ILE A 140 -2.62 14.09 -3.28
C ILE A 140 -3.90 14.91 -3.16
N CYS A 141 -3.90 15.96 -2.32
CA CYS A 141 -5.04 16.87 -2.12
C CYS A 141 -4.85 18.20 -2.85
N LEU A 142 -5.86 18.64 -3.60
CA LEU A 142 -5.94 19.96 -4.24
C LEU A 142 -6.60 20.95 -3.28
N SER A 143 -5.79 21.55 -2.41
CA SER A 143 -6.28 22.39 -1.30
C SER A 143 -7.37 21.64 -0.51
N ASP A 144 -8.40 22.36 -0.05
CA ASP A 144 -9.44 21.82 0.83
C ASP A 144 -10.66 21.28 0.04
N LEU A 145 -10.54 21.09 -1.29
CA LEU A 145 -11.63 20.59 -2.12
C LEU A 145 -11.61 19.06 -2.25
N LEU A 146 -10.53 18.51 -2.82
CA LEU A 146 -10.54 17.16 -3.35
C LEU A 146 -9.17 16.49 -3.31
N CYS A 147 -9.13 15.26 -2.84
CA CYS A 147 -7.96 14.40 -2.85
C CYS A 147 -8.12 13.26 -3.86
N TYR A 148 -7.00 12.82 -4.43
CA TYR A 148 -7.00 11.78 -5.46
C TYR A 148 -5.79 10.87 -5.35
N CYS A 149 -5.97 9.60 -5.73
CA CYS A 149 -4.87 8.63 -5.69
C CYS A 149 -3.85 8.82 -6.81
N VAL A 150 -2.59 8.53 -6.47
CA VAL A 150 -1.48 8.42 -7.40
C VAL A 150 -0.63 7.16 -7.17
N ASP A 151 0.11 6.77 -8.20
CA ASP A 151 1.15 5.74 -8.06
C ASP A 151 2.45 6.32 -7.48
N LYS A 152 3.46 5.47 -7.26
CA LYS A 152 4.78 5.88 -6.73
C LYS A 152 5.53 6.89 -7.61
N HIS A 153 5.10 7.11 -8.85
CA HIS A 153 5.67 8.08 -9.79
C HIS A 153 4.81 9.35 -9.95
N GLY A 154 3.62 9.38 -9.35
CA GLY A 154 2.69 10.51 -9.39
C GLY A 154 1.69 10.43 -10.55
N GLU A 155 1.48 9.26 -11.16
CA GLU A 155 0.41 9.06 -12.17
C GLU A 155 -0.95 8.86 -11.48
N ARG A 156 -2.02 9.45 -12.04
CA ARG A 156 -3.40 9.39 -11.50
C ARG A 156 -4.01 7.96 -11.63
N LEU A 157 -4.70 7.47 -10.57
CA LEU A 157 -4.96 6.03 -10.36
C LEU A 157 -6.43 5.52 -10.17
N PHE A 158 -7.49 6.25 -10.55
CA PHE A 158 -8.84 6.06 -9.95
C PHE A 158 -8.79 6.33 -8.43
N GLY A 159 -9.93 6.38 -7.71
CA GLY A 159 -9.96 6.72 -6.28
C GLY A 159 -9.88 8.23 -6.03
N THR A 160 -10.94 8.81 -5.49
CA THR A 160 -11.11 10.25 -5.27
C THR A 160 -11.92 10.46 -3.99
N GLN A 161 -11.55 11.44 -3.16
CA GLN A 161 -12.26 11.72 -1.90
C GLN A 161 -12.33 13.22 -1.61
N LEU A 162 -13.37 13.67 -0.91
CA LEU A 162 -13.45 15.05 -0.43
C LEU A 162 -12.34 15.32 0.59
N ALA A 163 -11.63 16.45 0.47
CA ALA A 163 -10.49 16.71 1.36
C ALA A 163 -10.88 16.81 2.84
N SER A 164 -12.12 17.26 3.12
CA SER A 164 -12.72 17.27 4.46
C SER A 164 -12.92 15.88 5.10
N GLU A 165 -12.84 14.80 4.32
CA GLU A 165 -13.02 13.41 4.77
C GLU A 165 -11.71 12.62 4.80
N VAL A 166 -10.57 13.27 4.52
CA VAL A 166 -9.24 12.66 4.54
C VAL A 166 -8.52 13.00 5.85
N ASP A 167 -8.08 11.97 6.57
CA ASP A 167 -7.17 12.13 7.69
C ASP A 167 -5.77 12.49 7.14
N ALA A 168 -5.41 13.77 7.23
CA ALA A 168 -4.13 14.30 6.78
C ALA A 168 -2.92 13.56 7.39
N THR A 169 -3.06 12.95 8.58
CA THR A 169 -1.98 12.19 9.23
C THR A 169 -1.77 10.80 8.61
N LYS A 170 -2.70 10.34 7.76
CA LYS A 170 -2.75 9.00 7.16
C LYS A 170 -2.73 9.01 5.63
N MET A 171 -2.41 10.13 4.99
CA MET A 171 -2.46 10.26 3.51
C MET A 171 -1.62 9.22 2.74
N ASN A 172 -0.61 8.60 3.36
CA ASN A 172 0.18 7.52 2.75
C ASN A 172 -0.45 6.12 2.89
N THR A 173 -1.51 5.96 3.69
CA THR A 173 -2.24 4.69 3.89
C THR A 173 -3.56 4.62 3.13
N TYR A 174 -3.94 5.65 2.38
CA TYR A 174 -5.09 5.60 1.46
C TYR A 174 -4.68 4.98 0.11
N CYS A 175 -5.67 4.73 -0.75
CA CYS A 175 -5.51 4.30 -2.14
C CYS A 175 -4.88 2.91 -2.31
N ASN A 176 -4.97 2.02 -1.31
CA ASN A 176 -4.27 0.74 -1.34
C ASN A 176 -4.75 -0.16 -2.48
N CYS A 177 -6.06 -0.23 -2.72
CA CYS A 177 -6.67 -1.04 -3.79
C CYS A 177 -6.26 -0.52 -5.19
N SER A 178 -6.33 0.79 -5.40
CA SER A 178 -5.82 1.46 -6.62
C SER A 178 -4.33 1.21 -6.87
N ARG A 179 -3.47 1.28 -5.84
CA ARG A 179 -2.02 1.09 -5.98
C ARG A 179 -1.65 -0.37 -6.20
N GLU A 180 -2.23 -1.31 -5.45
CA GLU A 180 -1.99 -2.74 -5.69
C GLU A 180 -2.44 -3.12 -7.11
N PHE A 181 -3.60 -2.65 -7.57
CA PHE A 181 -4.08 -2.94 -8.93
C PHE A 181 -3.17 -2.37 -10.02
N LYS A 182 -2.56 -1.20 -9.82
CA LYS A 182 -1.57 -0.63 -10.75
C LYS A 182 -0.27 -1.46 -10.80
N GLU A 183 0.20 -1.95 -9.67
CA GLU A 183 1.46 -2.69 -9.56
C GLU A 183 1.30 -4.18 -9.96
N PHE A 184 0.14 -4.76 -9.65
CA PHE A 184 -0.25 -6.13 -9.97
C PHE A 184 -1.58 -6.11 -10.72
N PRO A 185 -1.60 -5.71 -12.01
CA PRO A 185 -2.81 -5.64 -12.81
C PRO A 185 -3.42 -7.03 -13.00
N ARG A 186 -4.43 -7.32 -12.18
CA ARG A 186 -5.28 -8.48 -12.35
C ARG A 186 -6.22 -8.22 -13.53
N SER A 187 -6.49 -9.24 -14.34
CA SER A 187 -7.74 -9.18 -15.10
C SER A 187 -8.88 -9.06 -14.09
N VAL A 188 -9.78 -8.10 -14.30
CA VAL A 188 -11.07 -8.07 -13.61
C VAL A 188 -12.09 -8.61 -14.62
N PRO A 189 -12.16 -9.93 -14.87
CA PRO A 189 -13.26 -10.48 -15.64
C PRO A 189 -14.54 -10.10 -14.91
N ASP A 190 -15.36 -9.33 -15.62
CA ASP A 190 -16.76 -9.08 -15.30
C ASP A 190 -17.03 -8.44 -13.92
N GLY A 191 -16.03 -7.76 -13.35
CA GLY A 191 -16.14 -6.98 -12.11
C GLY A 191 -16.02 -7.75 -10.79
N GLY A 192 -15.74 -9.06 -10.83
CA GLY A 192 -16.07 -9.97 -9.72
C GLY A 192 -15.06 -10.12 -8.57
N PHE A 193 -13.78 -9.78 -8.76
CA PHE A 193 -12.69 -10.30 -7.90
C PHE A 193 -12.00 -9.30 -6.98
N LEU A 194 -12.12 -8.00 -7.26
CA LEU A 194 -11.44 -6.95 -6.49
C LEU A 194 -12.40 -5.78 -6.35
N ARG A 195 -12.84 -5.53 -5.12
CA ARG A 195 -13.75 -4.43 -4.80
C ARG A 195 -12.95 -3.28 -4.19
N CYS A 196 -12.90 -2.14 -4.87
CA CYS A 196 -12.38 -0.91 -4.27
C CYS A 196 -13.55 -0.01 -3.83
N LEU A 197 -13.29 0.89 -2.89
CA LEU A 197 -14.18 2.01 -2.56
C LEU A 197 -13.95 3.19 -3.52
N PRO A 198 -14.88 4.16 -3.62
CA PRO A 198 -14.72 5.36 -4.47
C PRO A 198 -13.47 6.20 -4.15
N ASN A 199 -12.93 6.09 -2.94
CA ASN A 199 -11.70 6.75 -2.50
C ASN A 199 -10.41 6.05 -2.98
N GLY A 200 -10.49 4.83 -3.54
CA GLY A 200 -9.36 4.03 -4.01
C GLY A 200 -8.81 3.00 -3.03
N ASP A 201 -9.36 2.90 -1.82
CA ASP A 201 -9.05 1.83 -0.85
C ASP A 201 -9.86 0.56 -1.11
N TYR A 202 -9.57 -0.50 -0.34
CA TYR A 202 -10.34 -1.73 -0.40
C TYR A 202 -11.73 -1.54 0.19
N ASP A 203 -12.72 -2.13 -0.46
CA ASP A 203 -13.99 -2.45 0.20
C ASP A 203 -13.70 -3.50 1.29
N ALA A 204 -14.22 -3.29 2.51
CA ALA A 204 -14.08 -4.27 3.58
C ALA A 204 -14.80 -5.59 3.23
N LEU A 205 -15.83 -5.53 2.38
CA LEU A 205 -16.49 -6.68 1.79
C LEU A 205 -15.79 -7.03 0.46
N GLN A 206 -15.12 -8.19 0.42
CA GLN A 206 -14.54 -8.74 -0.81
C GLN A 206 -15.30 -9.99 -1.26
N CYS A 207 -15.21 -10.29 -2.55
CA CYS A 207 -15.83 -11.45 -3.16
C CYS A 207 -14.89 -12.15 -4.15
N THR A 208 -15.15 -13.44 -4.31
CA THR A 208 -14.69 -14.30 -5.40
C THR A 208 -15.92 -14.69 -6.24
N GLU A 209 -15.77 -15.61 -7.21
CA GLU A 209 -16.92 -16.08 -7.99
C GLU A 209 -18.00 -16.78 -7.13
N GLU A 210 -17.59 -17.46 -6.06
CA GLU A 210 -18.47 -18.30 -5.23
C GLU A 210 -18.64 -17.79 -3.78
N TRP A 211 -17.66 -17.08 -3.23
CA TRP A 211 -17.61 -16.71 -1.81
C TRP A 211 -17.32 -15.23 -1.59
N CYS A 212 -18.05 -14.62 -0.66
CA CYS A 212 -17.80 -13.28 -0.14
C CYS A 212 -17.44 -13.32 1.35
N TYR A 213 -16.56 -12.42 1.77
CA TYR A 213 -16.00 -12.41 3.11
C TYR A 213 -15.58 -10.99 3.52
N CYS A 214 -15.44 -10.79 4.83
CA CYS A 214 -14.89 -9.55 5.37
C CYS A 214 -13.36 -9.62 5.41
N MET A 215 -12.70 -8.69 4.73
CA MET A 215 -11.29 -8.41 4.94
C MET A 215 -11.13 -7.77 6.32
N LYS A 216 -10.38 -8.41 7.22
CA LYS A 216 -9.88 -7.80 8.46
C LYS A 216 -8.41 -7.41 8.25
N ASP A 217 -7.96 -6.39 8.97
CA ASP A 217 -6.74 -5.59 8.71
C ASP A 217 -5.42 -6.35 8.46
N THR A 218 -5.34 -7.65 8.77
CA THR A 218 -4.14 -8.48 8.52
C THR A 218 -4.41 -9.92 8.05
N ASN A 219 -5.66 -10.38 7.91
CA ASN A 219 -5.96 -11.72 7.38
C ASN A 219 -7.45 -11.87 6.99
N PRO A 220 -7.80 -12.49 5.85
CA PRO A 220 -9.19 -12.86 5.55
C PRO A 220 -9.66 -13.95 6.53
N ASN A 221 -10.59 -13.58 7.40
CA ASN A 221 -11.17 -14.51 8.36
C ASN A 221 -12.26 -15.33 7.65
N THR A 222 -11.85 -16.38 6.93
CA THR A 222 -12.74 -17.21 6.10
C THR A 222 -13.84 -17.94 6.88
N ALA A 223 -13.75 -17.99 8.21
CA ALA A 223 -14.80 -18.48 9.10
C ALA A 223 -16.12 -17.68 8.98
N ASP A 224 -16.03 -16.41 8.58
CA ASP A 224 -17.19 -15.51 8.41
C ASP A 224 -17.62 -15.43 6.91
N ALA A 225 -17.11 -16.30 6.04
CA ALA A 225 -17.43 -16.26 4.60
C ALA A 225 -18.82 -16.81 4.28
N VAL A 226 -19.53 -16.16 3.37
CA VAL A 226 -20.85 -16.57 2.87
C VAL A 226 -20.80 -16.82 1.36
N HIS A 227 -21.62 -17.73 0.87
CA HIS A 227 -21.70 -18.01 -0.57
C HIS A 227 -22.41 -16.86 -1.30
N CYS A 228 -21.98 -16.49 -2.51
CA CYS A 228 -22.42 -15.28 -3.22
C CYS A 228 -23.95 -15.18 -3.44
N ASN A 229 -24.67 -16.31 -3.47
CA ASN A 229 -26.13 -16.36 -3.61
C ASN A 229 -26.91 -16.16 -2.28
N THR A 230 -26.22 -15.93 -1.17
CA THR A 230 -26.79 -15.78 0.19
C THR A 230 -26.86 -14.30 0.57
N SER A 231 -27.77 -13.93 1.49
CA SER A 231 -27.84 -12.54 1.97
C SER A 231 -26.58 -12.12 2.71
N LEU A 232 -25.86 -11.16 2.14
CA LEU A 232 -24.65 -10.56 2.71
C LEU A 232 -24.90 -9.66 3.90
N GLN A 233 -26.16 -9.33 4.19
CA GLN A 233 -26.51 -8.58 5.39
C GLN A 233 -26.11 -9.35 6.67
N ALA A 234 -25.77 -10.64 6.54
CA ALA A 234 -25.14 -11.46 7.57
C ALA A 234 -23.63 -11.18 7.78
N LEU A 235 -22.93 -10.59 6.81
CA LEU A 235 -21.51 -10.21 6.93
C LEU A 235 -21.37 -8.97 7.81
N SER A 236 -20.47 -9.02 8.81
CA SER A 236 -20.26 -7.90 9.75
C SER A 236 -19.71 -6.63 9.11
N CYS A 237 -19.12 -6.74 7.91
CA CYS A 237 -18.59 -5.62 7.12
C CYS A 237 -19.60 -5.07 6.10
N TYR A 238 -20.83 -5.60 6.04
CA TYR A 238 -21.86 -5.09 5.15
C TYR A 238 -22.39 -3.74 5.67
N ASP A 239 -22.15 -2.66 4.91
CA ASP A 239 -22.68 -1.33 5.17
C ASP A 239 -23.82 -1.01 4.19
N MET A 240 -25.02 -0.74 4.71
CA MET A 240 -26.19 -0.38 3.90
C MET A 240 -26.04 0.90 3.08
N ASN A 241 -25.09 1.78 3.39
CA ASN A 241 -24.84 3.02 2.65
C ASN A 241 -23.91 2.79 1.46
N ILE A 242 -22.97 1.85 1.59
CA ILE A 242 -21.94 1.53 0.59
C ILE A 242 -22.43 0.41 -0.35
N HIS A 243 -23.07 -0.62 0.21
CA HIS A 243 -23.45 -1.84 -0.49
C HIS A 243 -24.91 -1.84 -0.96
N LYS A 244 -25.59 -0.69 -0.94
CA LYS A 244 -26.97 -0.53 -1.42
C LYS A 244 -27.05 -0.76 -2.93
N GLY A 245 -28.04 -1.53 -3.37
CA GLY A 245 -28.29 -1.73 -4.81
C GLY A 245 -27.31 -2.66 -5.52
N LEU A 246 -26.38 -3.29 -4.79
CA LEU A 246 -25.70 -4.49 -5.28
C LEU A 246 -26.73 -5.62 -5.40
N ASP A 247 -26.69 -6.38 -6.49
CA ASP A 247 -27.64 -7.46 -6.74
C ASP A 247 -27.28 -8.77 -6.01
N SER A 248 -28.07 -9.82 -6.26
CA SER A 248 -27.82 -11.22 -5.87
C SER A 248 -26.49 -11.86 -6.33
N SER A 249 -25.75 -11.22 -7.24
CA SER A 249 -24.42 -11.58 -7.74
C SER A 249 -23.35 -10.52 -7.43
N LEU A 250 -23.71 -9.50 -6.62
CA LEU A 250 -22.82 -8.49 -6.06
C LEU A 250 -22.11 -7.54 -6.99
N ARG A 251 -22.52 -7.53 -8.25
CA ARG A 251 -21.93 -6.60 -9.20
C ARG A 251 -22.56 -5.23 -8.99
N SER A 252 -21.76 -4.21 -9.24
CA SER A 252 -22.28 -2.86 -9.35
C SER A 252 -23.15 -2.72 -10.60
N GLU A 253 -23.96 -1.66 -10.66
CA GLU A 253 -24.83 -1.39 -11.81
C GLU A 253 -24.07 -1.33 -13.15
N CYS A 254 -22.89 -0.71 -13.20
CA CYS A 254 -22.09 -0.67 -14.43
C CYS A 254 -21.60 -2.07 -14.83
N TRP A 255 -21.09 -2.87 -13.88
CA TRP A 255 -20.62 -4.22 -14.18
C TRP A 255 -21.77 -5.13 -14.62
N HIS A 256 -22.95 -5.03 -14.00
CA HIS A 256 -24.18 -5.64 -14.52
C HIS A 256 -24.42 -5.29 -15.98
N LYS A 257 -24.58 -4.00 -16.25
CA LYS A 257 -24.92 -3.54 -17.60
C LYS A 257 -23.89 -3.96 -18.63
N ARG A 258 -22.61 -3.94 -18.27
CA ARG A 258 -21.50 -4.41 -19.11
C ARG A 258 -21.59 -5.90 -19.40
N ASN A 259 -21.88 -6.73 -18.40
CA ASN A 259 -21.88 -8.18 -18.52
C ASN A 259 -23.11 -8.69 -19.29
N ASP A 260 -24.29 -8.11 -19.04
CA ASP A 260 -25.51 -8.43 -19.80
C ASP A 260 -25.32 -8.13 -21.29
N LEU A 261 -24.76 -6.94 -21.61
CA LEU A 261 -24.46 -6.56 -22.99
C LEU A 261 -23.41 -7.49 -23.62
N LYS A 262 -22.38 -7.91 -22.89
CA LYS A 262 -21.42 -8.93 -23.37
C LYS A 262 -22.11 -10.25 -23.73
N GLN A 263 -23.03 -10.73 -22.90
CA GLN A 263 -23.78 -11.97 -23.18
C GLN A 263 -24.66 -11.84 -24.41
N VAL A 264 -25.37 -10.71 -24.56
CA VAL A 264 -26.19 -10.42 -25.75
C VAL A 264 -25.33 -10.37 -27.02
N ILE A 265 -24.22 -9.64 -26.99
CA ILE A 265 -23.28 -9.56 -28.12
C ILE A 265 -22.77 -10.96 -28.50
N LYS A 266 -22.23 -11.72 -27.53
CA LYS A 266 -21.71 -13.07 -27.75
C LYS A 266 -22.76 -14.03 -28.33
N LYS A 267 -24.02 -13.94 -27.88
CA LYS A 267 -25.14 -14.75 -28.40
C LYS A 267 -25.46 -14.42 -29.86
N HIS A 268 -25.40 -13.15 -30.26
CA HIS A 268 -25.61 -12.74 -31.65
C HIS A 268 -24.42 -13.07 -32.54
N GLU A 269 -23.18 -12.91 -32.06
CA GLU A 269 -21.97 -13.32 -32.77
C GLU A 269 -21.97 -14.83 -33.07
N GLN A 270 -22.41 -15.67 -32.13
CA GLN A 270 -22.60 -17.12 -32.33
C GLN A 270 -23.65 -17.46 -33.41
N ALA A 271 -24.55 -16.53 -33.74
CA ALA A 271 -25.51 -16.65 -34.82
C ALA A 271 -25.05 -15.97 -36.13
N ASN A 272 -23.77 -15.58 -36.24
CA ASN A 272 -23.21 -14.75 -37.32
C ASN A 272 -23.92 -13.39 -37.50
N ILE A 273 -24.46 -12.81 -36.43
CA ILE A 273 -25.11 -11.49 -36.43
C ILE A 273 -24.20 -10.47 -35.74
N THR A 274 -23.72 -9.48 -36.50
CA THR A 274 -22.93 -8.36 -35.96
C THR A 274 -23.85 -7.35 -35.27
N VAL A 275 -23.68 -7.14 -33.97
CA VAL A 275 -24.41 -6.11 -33.22
C VAL A 275 -23.78 -4.74 -33.46
N ILE A 276 -24.58 -3.76 -33.91
CA ILE A 276 -24.16 -2.38 -34.17
C ILE A 276 -24.92 -1.43 -33.25
N GLY A 277 -24.27 -0.36 -32.79
CA GLY A 277 -24.90 0.64 -31.91
C GLY A 277 -24.96 0.28 -30.43
N VAL A 278 -24.36 -0.84 -30.03
CA VAL A 278 -24.18 -1.25 -28.64
C VAL A 278 -22.70 -1.14 -28.28
N ASP A 279 -22.38 -0.26 -27.34
CA ASP A 279 -21.04 -0.12 -26.76
C ASP A 279 -21.05 -0.61 -25.30
N LEU A 280 -20.01 -1.32 -24.88
CA LEU A 280 -19.86 -1.78 -23.50
C LEU A 280 -19.48 -0.60 -22.59
N PRO A 281 -20.25 -0.29 -21.53
CA PRO A 281 -19.94 0.82 -20.63
C PRO A 281 -18.59 0.59 -19.94
N ARG A 282 -17.80 1.65 -19.78
CA ARG A 282 -16.56 1.64 -19.01
C ARG A 282 -16.92 1.72 -17.52
N CYS A 283 -16.43 0.78 -16.73
CA CYS A 283 -16.64 0.78 -15.28
C CYS A 283 -15.31 1.07 -14.59
N ASP A 284 -15.37 1.80 -13.48
CA ASP A 284 -14.24 2.05 -12.60
C ASP A 284 -14.11 0.89 -11.55
N MET A 285 -13.11 0.96 -10.66
CA MET A 285 -12.75 -0.17 -9.78
C MET A 285 -13.71 -0.38 -8.60
N ASP A 286 -14.48 0.65 -8.22
CA ASP A 286 -15.65 0.53 -7.35
C ASP A 286 -16.89 -0.01 -8.08
N GLY A 287 -16.79 -0.15 -9.41
CA GLY A 287 -17.87 -0.53 -10.28
C GLY A 287 -18.87 0.58 -10.59
N SER A 288 -18.60 1.83 -10.22
CA SER A 288 -19.32 2.97 -10.79
C SER A 288 -19.09 3.07 -12.30
N TYR A 289 -19.93 3.83 -13.00
CA TYR A 289 -19.64 4.20 -14.39
C TYR A 289 -18.48 5.18 -14.41
N ALA A 290 -17.43 4.85 -15.17
CA ALA A 290 -16.30 5.75 -15.36
C ALA A 290 -16.78 7.15 -15.80
N PRO A 291 -16.21 8.26 -15.28
CA PRO A 291 -16.69 9.63 -15.53
C PRO A 291 -16.78 10.05 -17.01
N VAL A 292 -16.13 9.31 -17.91
CA VAL A 292 -16.16 9.52 -19.36
C VAL A 292 -16.46 8.20 -20.08
N GLN A 293 -17.61 8.15 -20.73
CA GLN A 293 -18.09 7.03 -21.55
C GLN A 293 -17.87 7.35 -23.03
N CYS A 294 -16.98 6.63 -23.71
CA CYS A 294 -16.65 6.86 -25.11
C CYS A 294 -17.20 5.77 -26.02
N MET A 295 -17.98 6.17 -27.03
CA MET A 295 -18.47 5.31 -28.11
C MET A 295 -17.39 5.21 -29.20
N ARG A 296 -16.87 4.00 -29.43
CA ARG A 296 -15.87 3.67 -30.47
C ARG A 296 -14.75 4.70 -30.64
N GLU A 297 -14.26 5.25 -29.53
CA GLU A 297 -13.20 6.27 -29.44
C GLU A 297 -13.47 7.61 -30.19
N ARG A 298 -14.69 7.86 -30.66
CA ARG A 298 -15.03 9.06 -31.46
C ARG A 298 -15.96 10.05 -30.77
N MET A 299 -16.81 9.59 -29.86
CA MET A 299 -17.75 10.45 -29.13
C MET A 299 -17.77 10.07 -27.66
N CYS A 300 -17.31 10.98 -26.80
CA CYS A 300 -17.28 10.79 -25.36
C CYS A 300 -18.33 11.66 -24.67
N LYS A 301 -19.13 11.05 -23.80
CA LYS A 301 -20.12 11.72 -22.94
C LYS A 301 -19.81 11.44 -21.48
N ARG A 302 -20.16 12.36 -20.58
CA ARG A 302 -20.30 12.02 -19.16
C ARG A 302 -21.53 11.12 -19.00
N PRO A 303 -21.52 10.14 -18.07
CA PRO A 303 -22.76 9.52 -17.62
C PRO A 303 -23.76 10.62 -17.24
N ARG A 304 -25.05 10.43 -17.53
CA ARG A 304 -26.06 11.23 -16.85
C ARG A 304 -26.05 10.74 -15.41
N SER A 305 -25.97 11.67 -14.46
CA SER A 305 -26.53 11.41 -13.14
C SER A 305 -28.02 11.19 -13.36
N ASP A 306 -28.47 9.93 -13.34
CA ASP A 306 -29.91 9.69 -13.32
C ASP A 306 -30.48 10.38 -12.09
N GLN A 307 -31.59 11.09 -12.30
CA GLN A 307 -32.23 11.86 -11.24
C GLN A 307 -32.77 10.89 -10.20
N SER A 308 -32.10 10.80 -9.07
CA SER A 308 -32.59 10.06 -7.90
C SER A 308 -33.88 10.70 -7.39
N ASN A 309 -35.00 10.08 -7.77
CA ASN A 309 -36.35 10.26 -7.22
C ASN A 309 -36.94 8.87 -6.98
#